data_AF-A0A2N2YAY9-F1
#
_entry.id   AF-A0A2N2YAY9-F1
#
_cell.length_a   1.000
_cell.length_b   1.000
_cell.length_c   1.000
_cell.angle_alpha   90.00
_cell.angle_beta   90.00
_cell.angle_gamma   90.00
#
_symmetry.space_group_name_H-M   'P 1'
#
loop_
_entity.id
_entity.type
_entity.pdbx_description
1 polymer ?
#
loop_
_entity_poly.entity_id
_entity_poly.type
_entity_poly.pdbx_seq_one_letter_code
_entity_poly.pdbx_strand_id
1 'polypeptide(L)' 'MDEIESYIKKIGKNIVKLREERNLKQIDLSIKLNIEDSALRRIETGRTNPTIKTLYNIAVELNVDLIELLRND' A
#
# COMPACT_ATOMS: atom_id res chain seq x y z
N MET A 1 -3.94 -18.93 9.64
CA MET A 1 -3.45 -17.60 9.26
C MET A 1 -4.25 -16.63 10.07
N ASP A 2 -3.58 -15.78 10.85
CA ASP A 2 -4.27 -14.88 11.77
C ASP A 2 -5.15 -13.90 10.97
N GLU A 3 -6.33 -13.59 11.48
CA GLU A 3 -7.30 -12.71 10.81
C GLU A 3 -6.67 -11.35 10.44
N ILE A 4 -5.85 -10.83 11.34
CA ILE A 4 -5.08 -9.59 11.15
C ILE A 4 -4.11 -9.71 9.97
N GLU A 5 -3.38 -10.82 9.85
CA GLU A 5 -2.44 -11.03 8.74
C GLU A 5 -3.18 -11.08 7.39
N SER A 6 -4.34 -11.75 7.36
CA SER A 6 -5.19 -11.79 6.18
C SER A 6 -5.66 -10.39 5.79
N TYR A 7 -6.11 -9.59 6.76
CA TYR A 7 -6.56 -8.21 6.55
C TYR A 7 -5.43 -7.31 6.00
N ILE A 8 -4.23 -7.36 6.61
CA ILE A 8 -3.05 -6.62 6.15
C ILE A 8 -2.69 -7.01 4.72
N LYS A 9 -2.74 -8.31 4.38
CA LYS A 9 -2.45 -8.79 3.03
C LYS A 9 -3.47 -8.32 2.00
N LYS A 10 -4.75 -8.21 2.37
CA LYS A 10 -5.77 -7.64 1.48
C LYS A 10 -5.55 -6.15 1.23
N ILE A 11 -5.21 -5.37 2.25
CA ILE A 11 -4.83 -3.95 2.08
C ILE A 11 -3.62 -3.82 1.15
N GLY A 12 -2.58 -4.63 1.37
CA GLY A 12 -1.39 -4.64 0.50
C GLY A 12 -1.74 -4.89 -0.97
N LYS A 13 -2.66 -5.83 -1.25
CA LYS A 13 -3.16 -6.08 -2.60
C LYS A 13 -3.95 -4.92 -3.18
N ASN A 14 -4.75 -4.23 -2.37
CA ASN A 14 -5.50 -3.06 -2.84
C ASN A 14 -4.55 -1.91 -3.20
N ILE A 15 -3.47 -1.71 -2.44
CA ILE A 15 -2.40 -0.74 -2.78
C ILE A 15 -1.78 -1.10 -4.15
N VAL A 16 -1.48 -2.38 -4.41
CA VAL A 16 -0.96 -2.84 -5.72
C VAL A 16 -1.93 -2.47 -6.84
N LYS A 17 -3.22 -2.79 -6.66
CA LYS A 17 -4.27 -2.49 -7.66
C LYS A 17 -4.32 -0.99 -7.96
N LEU A 18 -4.42 -0.14 -6.93
CA LEU A 18 -4.50 1.31 -7.08
C LEU A 18 -3.22 1.89 -7.72
N ARG A 19 -2.05 1.33 -7.41
CA ARG A 19 -0.77 1.69 -8.03
C ARG A 19 -0.76 1.35 -9.52
N GLU A 20 -1.20 0.15 -9.89
CA GLU A 20 -1.21 -0.33 -11.27
C GLU A 20 -2.23 0.42 -12.14
N GLU A 21 -3.39 0.78 -11.59
CA GLU A 21 -4.39 1.65 -12.25
C GLU A 21 -3.80 3.03 -12.63
N ARG A 22 -2.74 3.45 -11.95
CA ARG A 22 -2.00 4.69 -12.22
C ARG A 22 -0.76 4.50 -13.08
N ASN A 23 -0.55 3.29 -13.61
CA ASN A 23 0.61 2.92 -14.41
C ASN A 23 1.95 3.15 -13.69
N LEU A 24 1.97 3.06 -12.36
CA LEU A 24 3.18 3.22 -11.55
C LEU A 24 3.83 1.86 -11.31
N LYS A 25 5.15 1.75 -11.52
CA LYS A 25 5.94 0.64 -10.98
C LYS A 25 6.11 0.81 -9.48
N GLN A 26 6.48 -0.27 -8.79
CA GLN A 26 6.80 -0.24 -7.36
C GLN A 26 7.89 0.79 -7.06
N ILE A 27 8.95 0.85 -7.89
CA ILE A 27 10.02 1.84 -7.75
C ILE A 27 9.52 3.30 -7.90
N ASP A 28 8.53 3.54 -8.76
CA ASP A 28 8.02 4.89 -8.99
C ASP A 28 7.26 5.41 -7.75
N LEU A 29 6.46 4.54 -7.13
CA LEU A 29 5.72 4.89 -5.91
C LEU A 29 6.66 4.98 -4.69
N SER A 30 7.69 4.15 -4.59
CA SER A 30 8.64 4.24 -3.47
C SER A 30 9.48 5.51 -3.52
N ILE A 31 9.90 5.96 -4.72
CA ILE A 31 10.55 7.25 -4.94
C ILE A 31 9.64 8.40 -4.49
N LYS A 32 8.37 8.39 -4.92
CA LYS A 32 7.36 9.40 -4.53
C LYS A 32 7.16 9.47 -3.02
N LEU A 33 7.14 8.32 -2.35
CA LEU A 33 6.99 8.22 -0.89
C LEU A 33 8.27 8.50 -0.11
N ASN A 34 9.41 8.67 -0.80
CA ASN A 34 10.74 8.77 -0.20
C ASN A 34 11.05 7.59 0.75
N ILE A 35 10.79 6.37 0.30
CA ILE A 35 11.10 5.13 1.03
C ILE A 35 11.87 4.16 0.15
N GLU A 36 12.53 3.18 0.77
CA GLU A 36 13.15 2.07 0.06
C GLU A 36 12.10 1.26 -0.73
N ASP A 37 12.44 0.85 -1.96
CA ASP A 37 11.62 -0.03 -2.78
C ASP A 37 11.26 -1.34 -2.03
N SER A 38 12.22 -1.86 -1.27
CA SER A 38 12.02 -3.03 -0.41
C SER A 38 10.98 -2.80 0.70
N ALA A 39 10.84 -1.56 1.19
CA ALA A 39 9.85 -1.20 2.21
C ALA A 39 8.45 -1.19 1.60
N LEU A 40 8.28 -0.56 0.43
CA LEU A 40 7.01 -0.60 -0.29
C LEU A 40 6.62 -2.04 -0.65
N ARG A 41 7.58 -2.86 -1.08
CA ARG A 41 7.33 -4.29 -1.35
C ARG A 41 6.81 -5.05 -0.14
N ARG A 42 7.34 -4.81 1.06
CA ARG A 42 6.84 -5.45 2.29
C ARG A 42 5.41 -5.00 2.60
N ILE A 43 5.07 -3.75 2.33
CA ILE A 43 3.70 -3.22 2.50
C ILE A 43 2.74 -3.89 1.52
N GLU A 44 3.05 -3.87 0.23
CA GLU A 44 2.21 -4.44 -0.83
C GLU A 44 2.00 -5.96 -0.70
N THR A 45 2.99 -6.67 -0.15
CA THR A 45 2.89 -8.12 0.10
C THR A 45 2.30 -8.49 1.46
N GLY A 46 1.94 -7.50 2.29
CA GLY A 46 1.40 -7.69 3.63
C GLY A 46 2.39 -8.29 4.64
N ARG A 47 3.70 -8.13 4.40
CA ARG A 47 4.79 -8.63 5.27
C ARG A 47 5.17 -7.66 6.39
N THR A 48 4.44 -6.57 6.53
CA THR A 48 4.61 -5.58 7.59
C THR A 48 3.25 -5.01 7.97
N ASN A 49 3.14 -4.51 9.19
CA ASN A 49 1.99 -3.72 9.64
C ASN A 49 2.33 -2.23 9.45
N PRO A 50 1.92 -1.60 8.33
CA PRO A 50 2.20 -0.20 8.09
C PRO A 50 1.46 0.69 9.09
N THR A 51 2.10 1.77 9.53
CA THR A 51 1.44 2.77 10.37
C THR A 51 0.35 3.50 9.58
N ILE A 52 -0.62 4.09 10.29
CA ILE A 52 -1.63 4.97 9.67
C ILE A 52 -0.98 6.12 8.88
N LYS A 53 0.13 6.69 9.39
CA LYS A 53 0.89 7.73 8.68
C LYS A 53 1.41 7.23 7.33
N THR A 54 1.94 6.01 7.28
CA THR A 54 2.41 5.39 6.05
C THR A 54 1.27 5.19 5.06
N LEU A 55 0.13 4.65 5.52
CA LEU A 55 -1.04 4.43 4.68
C LEU A 55 -1.62 5.74 4.14
N TYR A 56 -1.66 6.79 4.97
CA TYR A 56 -2.09 8.12 4.57
C TYR A 56 -1.19 8.70 3.46
N ASN A 57 0.14 8.61 3.61
CA ASN A 57 1.07 9.07 2.58
C ASN A 57 0.89 8.30 1.26
N ILE A 58 0.64 6.98 1.32
CA ILE A 58 0.34 6.18 0.13
C ILE A 58 -0.94 6.66 -0.53
N ALA A 59 -2.00 6.92 0.26
CA ALA A 59 -3.27 7.42 -0.26
C ALA A 59 -3.09 8.77 -0.97
N VAL A 60 -2.31 9.69 -0.38
CA VAL A 60 -1.98 11.00 -0.98
C VAL A 60 -1.20 10.84 -2.29
N GLU A 61 -0.15 10.03 -2.33
CA GLU A 61 0.65 9.83 -3.55
C GLU A 61 -0.12 9.09 -4.65
N LEU A 62 -1.07 8.25 -4.26
CA LEU A 62 -2.02 7.63 -5.17
C LEU A 62 -3.25 8.52 -5.42
N ASN A 63 -3.35 9.74 -4.87
CA ASN A 63 -4.53 10.59 -5.08
C ASN A 63 -5.88 9.84 -4.88
N VAL A 64 -5.99 9.12 -3.75
CA VAL A 64 -7.20 8.42 -3.29
C VAL A 64 -7.49 8.80 -1.84
N ASP A 65 -8.73 8.56 -1.42
CA ASP A 65 -9.05 8.61 0.01
C ASP A 65 -8.45 7.43 0.75
N LEU A 66 -8.06 7.64 2.01
CA LEU A 66 -7.54 6.57 2.86
C LEU A 66 -8.55 5.41 3.02
N ILE A 67 -9.85 5.72 3.01
CA ILE A 67 -10.92 4.70 3.06
C ILE A 67 -10.88 3.80 1.82
N GLU A 68 -10.62 4.37 0.64
CA GLU A 68 -10.51 3.60 -0.60
C GLU A 68 -9.31 2.67 -0.56
N LEU A 69 -8.19 3.14 0.00
CA LEU A 69 -6.99 2.33 0.22
C LEU A 69 -7.26 1.16 1.19
N LEU A 70 -8.11 1.36 2.20
CA LEU A 70 -8.47 0.34 3.19
C LEU A 70 -9.54 -0.65 2.71
N ARG A 71 -10.23 -0.41 1.59
CA ARG A 71 -11.21 -1.36 1.05
C ARG A 71 -10.58 -2.72 0.76
N ASN A 72 -11.24 -3.78 1.18
CA ASN A 72 -10.72 -5.14 1.13
C ASN A 72 -11.82 -6.20 0.90
N ASP A 73 -12.86 -5.78 0.18
CA ASP A 73 -13.96 -6.62 -0.29
C ASP A 73 -13.45 -7.86 -1.05
#